data_AF-A0A536E0J6-F1
#
_entry.id   AF-A0A536E0J6-F1
#
_cell.length_a   1.000
_cell.length_b   1.000
_cell.length_c   1.000
_cell.angle_alpha   90.00
_cell.angle_beta   90.00
_cell.angle_gamma   90.00
#
_symmetry.space_group_name_H-M   'P 1'
#
loop_
_entity.id
_entity.type
_entity.pdbx_description
1 polymer ?
#
loop_
_entity_poly.entity_id
_entity_poly.type
_entity_poly.pdbx_seq_one_letter_code
_entity_poly.pdbx_strand_id
1 'polypeptide(L)'
;MAHNWQDPAFAEAWDSRHLTGNPARAEHLSLLLAMLDQVADGWILDLGCGSGLVARMVLDQKPAARIFGLDSSTAMLELAKERLALYGERVTLAEADLTALDHLEAPATCSGAIAVQSLHHLEEAQYRAAVRWTFDHLAPGGWFFVIDRLAIPSERLYSA
;
A
#
# COMPACT_ATOMS: atom_id res chain seq x y z
N MET A 1 -5.76 19.80 -10.11
CA MET A 1 -6.38 18.94 -11.16
C MET A 1 -6.49 17.55 -10.57
N ALA A 2 -7.63 16.88 -10.71
CA ALA A 2 -7.77 15.50 -10.28
C ALA A 2 -6.75 14.63 -11.05
N HIS A 3 -5.99 13.82 -10.33
CA HIS A 3 -5.04 12.88 -10.94
C HIS A 3 -5.83 11.73 -11.58
N ASN A 4 -5.59 11.45 -12.87
CA ASN A 4 -6.23 10.33 -13.55
C ASN A 4 -5.35 9.08 -13.42
N TRP A 5 -5.58 8.31 -12.36
CA TRP A 5 -4.81 7.08 -12.10
C TRP A 5 -5.10 5.97 -13.11
N GLN A 6 -6.16 6.07 -13.92
CA GLN A 6 -6.47 5.09 -14.96
C GLN A 6 -5.71 5.35 -16.28
N ASP A 7 -5.06 6.51 -16.42
CA ASP A 7 -4.24 6.83 -17.58
C ASP A 7 -2.85 6.17 -17.46
N PRO A 8 -2.48 5.24 -18.36
CA PRO A 8 -1.16 4.60 -18.33
C PRO A 8 0.00 5.59 -18.36
N ALA A 9 -0.10 6.66 -19.15
CA ALA A 9 0.98 7.65 -19.23
C ALA A 9 1.14 8.41 -17.92
N PHE A 10 0.04 8.70 -17.22
CA PHE A 10 0.09 9.29 -15.89
C PHE A 10 0.67 8.31 -14.86
N ALA A 11 0.25 7.04 -14.90
CA ALA A 11 0.75 6.00 -13.99
C ALA A 11 2.27 5.80 -14.15
N GLU A 12 2.77 5.67 -15.38
CA GLU A 12 4.21 5.57 -15.68
C GLU A 12 4.98 6.82 -15.23
N ALA A 13 4.45 8.01 -15.52
CA ALA A 13 5.09 9.26 -15.13
C ALA A 13 5.15 9.42 -13.60
N TRP A 14 4.11 8.99 -12.88
CA TRP A 14 4.10 8.98 -11.42
C TRP A 14 5.08 7.95 -10.87
N ASP A 15 5.06 6.73 -11.41
CA ASP A 15 5.94 5.64 -11.02
C ASP A 15 7.40 6.05 -11.18
N SER A 16 7.82 6.61 -12.32
CA SER A 16 9.21 7.07 -12.53
C SER A 16 9.72 8.09 -11.49
N ARG A 17 8.81 8.75 -10.76
CA ARG A 17 9.09 9.76 -9.74
C ARG A 17 8.97 9.22 -8.32
N HIS A 18 8.89 7.91 -8.13
CA HIS A 18 8.56 7.28 -6.85
C HIS A 18 9.47 7.61 -5.65
N LEU A 19 10.62 8.26 -5.84
CA LEU A 19 11.46 8.80 -4.75
C LEU A 19 11.64 10.32 -4.80
N THR A 20 11.13 10.98 -5.84
CA THR A 20 11.25 12.43 -6.01
C THR A 20 10.00 13.13 -5.48
N GLY A 21 10.17 14.35 -4.94
CA GLY A 21 9.06 15.18 -4.45
C GLY A 21 8.76 15.11 -2.95
N ASN A 22 9.16 14.04 -2.24
CA ASN A 22 9.18 14.04 -0.77
C ASN A 22 10.58 13.61 -0.26
N PRO A 23 11.36 14.53 0.32
CA PRO A 23 12.73 14.24 0.76
C PRO A 23 12.79 13.17 1.86
N ALA A 24 11.74 12.99 2.65
CA ALA A 24 11.67 11.99 3.73
C ALA A 24 11.20 10.61 3.26
N ARG A 25 10.78 10.45 2.00
CA ARG A 25 10.18 9.18 1.53
C ARG A 25 11.14 7.99 1.64
N ALA A 26 12.41 8.19 1.30
CA ALA A 26 13.41 7.14 1.41
C ALA A 26 13.56 6.67 2.87
N GLU A 27 13.67 7.60 3.82
CA GLU A 27 13.78 7.30 5.25
C GLU A 27 12.53 6.59 5.79
N HIS A 28 11.33 7.07 5.44
CA HIS A 28 10.08 6.41 5.82
C HIS A 28 9.99 4.97 5.32
N LEU A 29 10.39 4.71 4.07
CA LEU A 29 10.40 3.37 3.51
C LEU A 29 11.47 2.49 4.17
N SER A 30 12.65 3.02 4.49
CA SER A 30 13.67 2.30 5.25
C SER A 30 13.19 1.91 6.65
N LEU A 31 12.47 2.80 7.34
CA LEU A 31 11.87 2.49 8.65
C LEU A 31 10.78 1.42 8.55
N LEU A 32 9.88 1.53 7.56
CA LEU A 32 8.87 0.50 7.29
C LEU A 32 9.51 -0.88 7.11
N LEU A 33 10.52 -0.95 6.25
CA LEU A 33 11.26 -2.16 5.94
C LEU A 33 11.98 -2.74 7.17
N ALA A 34 12.62 -1.90 7.99
CA ALA A 34 13.26 -2.33 9.22
C ALA A 34 12.26 -2.91 10.23
N MET A 35 11.06 -2.32 10.33
CA MET A 35 10.02 -2.82 11.23
C MET A 35 9.36 -4.11 10.70
N LEU A 36 9.13 -4.19 9.38
CA LEU A 36 8.60 -5.40 8.74
C LEU A 36 9.52 -6.61 8.91
N ASP A 37 10.82 -6.40 9.12
CA ASP A 37 11.75 -7.48 9.44
C ASP A 37 11.36 -8.23 10.71
N GLN A 38 10.73 -7.54 11.68
CA GLN A 38 10.24 -8.11 12.93
C GLN A 38 8.88 -8.81 12.79
N VAL A 39 8.18 -8.62 11.67
CA VAL A 39 6.90 -9.26 11.39
C VAL A 39 7.14 -10.71 10.95
N ALA A 40 6.32 -11.62 11.48
CA ALA A 40 6.37 -13.03 11.12
C ALA A 40 6.19 -13.22 9.60
N ASP A 41 6.77 -14.29 9.06
CA ASP A 41 6.54 -14.66 7.66
C ASP A 41 5.06 -14.99 7.42
N GLY A 42 4.63 -14.83 6.17
CA GLY A 42 3.24 -15.06 5.78
C GLY A 42 2.75 -14.04 4.78
N TRP A 43 1.42 -13.92 4.71
CA TRP A 43 0.76 -12.93 3.87
C TRP A 43 0.84 -11.54 4.49
N ILE A 44 1.21 -10.57 3.66
CA ILE A 44 1.15 -9.15 3.93
C ILE A 44 0.15 -8.53 2.95
N LEU A 45 -0.83 -7.81 3.48
CA LEU A 45 -1.77 -7.03 2.66
C LEU A 45 -1.12 -5.71 2.25
N ASP A 46 -1.24 -5.31 0.98
CA ASP A 46 -0.81 -3.99 0.49
C ASP A 46 -2.04 -3.21 -0.02
N LEU A 47 -2.53 -2.29 0.82
CA LEU A 47 -3.74 -1.50 0.59
C LEU A 47 -3.43 -0.30 -0.30
N GLY A 48 -3.84 -0.34 -1.57
CA GLY A 48 -3.44 0.65 -2.57
C GLY A 48 -1.99 0.42 -3.01
N CYS A 49 -1.71 -0.79 -3.52
CA CYS A 49 -0.35 -1.23 -3.85
C CYS A 49 0.29 -0.42 -5.00
N GLY A 50 -0.51 0.34 -5.74
CA GLY A 50 -0.08 1.14 -6.87
C GLY A 50 0.69 0.28 -7.87
N SER A 51 1.85 0.78 -8.28
CA SER A 51 2.76 0.11 -9.21
C SER A 51 3.51 -1.08 -8.59
N GLY A 52 3.26 -1.45 -7.33
CA GLY A 52 3.91 -2.58 -6.65
C GLY A 52 5.34 -2.29 -6.18
N LEU A 53 5.78 -1.02 -6.14
CA LEU A 53 7.13 -0.67 -5.70
C LEU A 53 7.41 -1.10 -4.25
N VAL A 54 6.50 -0.79 -3.33
CA VAL A 54 6.71 -1.12 -1.91
C VAL A 54 6.64 -2.64 -1.72
N ALA A 55 5.67 -3.31 -2.34
CA ALA A 55 5.60 -4.77 -2.38
C ALA A 55 6.93 -5.41 -2.84
N ARG A 56 7.54 -4.89 -3.91
CA ARG A 56 8.85 -5.34 -4.39
C ARG A 56 9.94 -5.22 -3.31
N MET A 57 10.02 -4.05 -2.67
CA MET A 57 10.99 -3.79 -1.60
C MET A 57 10.82 -4.77 -0.43
N VAL A 58 9.57 -5.06 -0.04
CA VAL A 58 9.27 -6.05 1.01
C VAL A 58 9.71 -7.45 0.59
N LEU A 59 9.39 -7.88 -0.63
CA LEU A 59 9.71 -9.22 -1.13
C LEU A 59 11.22 -9.43 -1.36
N ASP A 60 11.96 -8.36 -1.67
CA ASP A 60 13.41 -8.37 -1.79
C ASP A 60 14.09 -8.54 -0.41
N GLN A 61 13.52 -7.96 0.65
CA GLN A 61 14.06 -8.07 2.00
C GLN A 61 13.60 -9.31 2.76
N LYS A 62 12.37 -9.78 2.52
CA LYS A 62 11.77 -10.95 3.20
C LYS A 62 11.46 -12.06 2.19
N PRO A 63 12.40 -13.00 1.96
CA PRO A 63 12.24 -14.05 0.95
C PRO A 63 11.00 -14.94 1.16
N ALA A 64 10.57 -15.13 2.41
CA ALA A 64 9.40 -15.94 2.78
C ALA A 64 8.08 -15.15 2.85
N ALA A 65 8.11 -13.82 2.65
CA ALA A 65 6.89 -13.03 2.60
C ALA A 65 6.10 -13.30 1.32
N ARG A 66 4.79 -13.15 1.43
CA ARG A 66 3.83 -13.17 0.32
C ARG A 66 3.03 -11.87 0.35
N ILE A 67 2.75 -11.29 -0.80
CA ILE A 67 2.01 -10.04 -0.92
C ILE A 67 0.65 -10.31 -1.56
N PHE A 68 -0.41 -9.88 -0.89
CA PHE A 68 -1.71 -9.67 -1.52
C PHE A 68 -1.91 -8.16 -1.67
N GLY A 69 -1.69 -7.65 -2.88
CA GLY A 69 -1.81 -6.23 -3.19
C GLY A 69 -3.13 -5.92 -3.87
N LEU A 70 -3.74 -4.80 -3.50
CA LEU A 70 -4.96 -4.33 -4.14
C LEU A 70 -4.85 -2.86 -4.53
N ASP A 71 -5.38 -2.51 -5.70
CA ASP A 71 -5.47 -1.13 -6.15
C ASP A 71 -6.71 -0.95 -7.05
N SER A 72 -7.27 0.25 -7.08
CA SER A 72 -8.43 0.58 -7.93
C SER A 72 -8.03 0.94 -9.36
N SER A 73 -6.75 1.21 -9.60
CA SER A 73 -6.23 1.58 -10.91
C SER A 73 -5.75 0.36 -11.67
N THR A 74 -6.43 0.05 -12.78
CA THR A 74 -5.99 -0.98 -13.72
C THR A 74 -4.59 -0.64 -14.27
N ALA A 75 -4.33 0.63 -14.60
CA ALA A 75 -3.04 1.07 -15.12
C ALA A 75 -1.88 0.86 -14.12
N MET A 76 -2.11 1.11 -12.82
CA MET A 76 -1.15 0.82 -11.77
C MET A 76 -0.93 -0.67 -11.59
N LEU A 77 -2.01 -1.47 -11.64
CA LEU A 77 -1.91 -2.91 -11.52
C LEU A 77 -1.15 -3.55 -12.68
N GLU A 78 -1.23 -3.02 -13.89
CA GLU A 78 -0.37 -3.50 -15.00
C GLU A 78 1.12 -3.27 -14.69
N LEU A 79 1.50 -2.09 -14.20
CA LEU A 79 2.88 -1.83 -13.74
C LEU A 79 3.28 -2.75 -12.58
N ALA A 80 2.37 -3.02 -11.65
CA ALA A 80 2.60 -3.95 -10.55
C ALA A 80 2.81 -5.39 -11.03
N LYS A 81 1.99 -5.87 -11.98
CA LYS A 81 2.14 -7.20 -12.58
C LYS A 81 3.50 -7.35 -13.24
N GLU A 82 3.94 -6.36 -14.02
CA GLU A 82 5.26 -6.38 -14.66
C GLU A 82 6.40 -6.37 -13.63
N ARG A 83 6.34 -5.43 -12.67
CA ARG A 83 7.37 -5.28 -11.63
C ARG A 83 7.49 -6.51 -10.75
N LEU A 84 6.37 -7.18 -10.47
CA LEU A 84 6.30 -8.27 -9.50
C LEU A 84 6.29 -9.67 -10.15
N ALA A 85 6.39 -9.77 -11.48
CA ALA A 85 6.36 -11.03 -12.22
C ALA A 85 7.41 -12.04 -11.72
N LEU A 86 8.60 -11.57 -11.34
CA LEU A 86 9.70 -12.42 -10.88
C LEU A 86 9.46 -13.11 -9.52
N TYR A 87 8.45 -12.69 -8.75
CA TYR A 87 8.14 -13.27 -7.43
C TYR A 87 7.14 -14.43 -7.51
N GLY A 88 6.49 -14.64 -8.66
CA GLY A 88 5.59 -15.77 -8.92
C GLY A 88 4.45 -15.89 -7.90
N GLU A 89 4.25 -17.09 -7.37
CA GLU A 89 3.17 -17.43 -6.42
C GLU A 89 3.23 -16.70 -5.06
N ARG A 90 4.31 -15.93 -4.82
CA ARG A 90 4.41 -15.05 -3.65
C ARG A 90 3.60 -13.77 -3.81
N VAL A 91 3.04 -13.50 -4.99
CA VAL A 91 2.27 -12.28 -5.25
C VAL A 91 0.90 -12.64 -5.76
N THR A 92 -0.11 -11.96 -5.22
CA THR A 92 -1.47 -11.95 -5.73
C THR A 92 -1.92 -10.49 -5.81
N LEU A 93 -2.46 -10.09 -6.95
CA LEU A 93 -2.92 -8.72 -7.19
C LEU A 93 -4.41 -8.73 -7.49
N ALA A 94 -5.15 -7.80 -6.89
CA ALA A 94 -6.58 -7.64 -7.10
C ALA A 94 -6.93 -6.20 -7.49
N GLU A 95 -7.77 -6.06 -8.52
CA GLU A 95 -8.42 -4.77 -8.79
C GLU A 95 -9.57 -4.59 -7.81
N ALA A 96 -9.41 -3.66 -6.87
CA ALA A 96 -10.41 -3.39 -5.84
C ALA A 96 -10.34 -1.94 -5.35
N ASP A 97 -11.50 -1.39 -5.06
CA ASP A 97 -11.64 -0.07 -4.44
C ASP A 97 -11.68 -0.23 -2.92
N LEU A 98 -10.87 0.54 -2.20
CA LEU A 98 -10.82 0.56 -0.74
C LEU A 98 -12.15 0.97 -0.08
N THR A 99 -13.07 1.57 -0.85
CA THR A 99 -14.42 1.90 -0.42
C THR A 99 -15.41 0.73 -0.49
N ALA A 100 -15.02 -0.40 -1.10
CA ALA A 100 -15.88 -1.56 -1.36
C ALA A 100 -15.13 -2.91 -1.18
N LEU A 101 -14.64 -3.17 0.04
CA LEU A 101 -13.82 -4.36 0.35
C LEU A 101 -14.62 -5.60 0.80
N ASP A 102 -15.92 -5.47 1.05
CA ASP A 102 -16.74 -6.52 1.70
C ASP A 102 -16.83 -7.85 0.92
N HIS A 103 -16.55 -7.82 -0.39
CA HIS A 103 -16.59 -8.99 -1.26
C HIS A 103 -15.21 -9.41 -1.78
N LEU A 104 -14.14 -8.73 -1.35
CA LEU A 104 -12.80 -9.06 -1.78
C LEU A 104 -12.31 -10.31 -1.06
N GLU A 105 -12.06 -11.37 -1.82
CA GLU A 105 -11.42 -12.57 -1.29
C GLU A 105 -9.92 -12.31 -1.08
N ALA A 106 -9.55 -11.98 0.15
CA ALA A 106 -8.17 -11.80 0.57
C ALA A 106 -7.74 -12.88 1.57
N PRO A 107 -6.43 -13.15 1.71
CA PRO A 107 -5.93 -14.06 2.73
C PRO A 107 -6.35 -13.61 4.14
N ALA A 108 -6.82 -14.55 4.94
CA ALA A 108 -7.05 -14.34 6.37
C ALA A 108 -5.77 -14.63 7.17
N THR A 109 -5.73 -14.18 8.41
CA THR A 109 -4.60 -14.38 9.35
C THR A 109 -3.25 -13.88 8.80
N CYS A 110 -3.27 -12.75 8.10
CA CYS A 110 -2.08 -12.07 7.59
C CYS A 110 -1.15 -11.67 8.75
N SER A 111 0.15 -11.85 8.55
CA SER A 111 1.15 -11.44 9.55
C SER A 111 1.32 -9.92 9.59
N GLY A 112 1.06 -9.25 8.46
CA GLY A 112 1.08 -7.80 8.39
C GLY A 112 0.15 -7.20 7.35
N ALA A 113 0.02 -5.89 7.41
CA ALA A 113 -0.62 -5.06 6.40
C ALA A 113 0.17 -3.75 6.27
N ILE A 114 0.22 -3.22 5.06
CA ILE A 114 0.83 -1.94 4.74
C ILE A 114 -0.17 -1.07 3.96
N ALA A 115 -0.13 0.23 4.23
CA ALA A 115 -0.81 1.24 3.44
C ALA A 115 0.15 2.43 3.29
N VAL A 116 0.67 2.63 2.07
CA VAL A 116 1.66 3.68 1.79
C VAL A 116 1.07 4.70 0.83
N GLN A 117 0.66 5.84 1.37
CA GLN A 117 0.03 6.96 0.64
C GLN A 117 -1.22 6.56 -0.14
N SER A 118 -2.11 5.80 0.50
CA SER A 118 -3.35 5.30 -0.14
C SER A 118 -4.62 5.67 0.61
N LEU A 119 -4.61 5.71 1.94
CA LEU A 119 -5.83 5.89 2.74
C LEU A 119 -6.33 7.34 2.80
N HIS A 120 -5.47 8.34 2.56
CA HIS A 120 -5.83 9.76 2.56
C HIS A 120 -6.84 10.18 1.48
N HIS A 121 -7.16 9.29 0.55
CA HIS A 121 -8.23 9.50 -0.43
C HIS A 121 -9.63 9.17 0.11
N LEU A 122 -9.70 8.52 1.28
CA LEU A 122 -10.94 8.04 1.86
C LEU A 122 -11.58 9.09 2.78
N GLU A 123 -12.90 9.20 2.69
CA GLU A 123 -13.69 9.89 3.69
C GLU A 123 -13.72 9.10 5.00
N GLU A 124 -14.07 9.76 6.10
CA GLU A 124 -13.96 9.19 7.45
C GLU A 124 -14.64 7.81 7.60
N ALA A 125 -15.85 7.65 7.07
CA ALA A 125 -16.58 6.39 7.13
C ALA A 125 -15.87 5.27 6.35
N GLN A 126 -15.33 5.59 5.17
CA GLN A 126 -14.60 4.65 4.32
C GLN A 126 -13.25 4.29 4.94
N TYR A 127 -12.55 5.26 5.53
CA TYR A 127 -11.31 5.03 6.27
C TYR A 127 -11.54 4.05 7.43
N ARG A 128 -12.59 4.27 8.23
CA ARG A 128 -12.95 3.36 9.34
C ARG A 128 -13.27 1.95 8.83
N ALA A 129 -14.00 1.84 7.72
CA ALA A 129 -14.33 0.56 7.11
C ALA A 129 -13.07 -0.17 6.60
N ALA A 130 -12.17 0.52 5.90
CA ALA A 130 -10.91 -0.05 5.42
C ALA A 130 -10.03 -0.54 6.58
N VAL A 131 -9.85 0.28 7.63
CA VAL A 131 -9.09 -0.13 8.83
C VAL A 131 -9.74 -1.34 9.51
N ARG A 132 -11.08 -1.37 9.60
CA ARG A 132 -11.78 -2.52 10.20
C ARG A 132 -11.57 -3.78 9.38
N TRP A 133 -11.72 -3.70 8.07
CA TRP A 133 -11.48 -4.81 7.15
C TRP A 133 -10.05 -5.34 7.29
N THR A 134 -9.05 -4.45 7.35
CA THR A 134 -7.65 -4.84 7.59
C THR A 134 -7.47 -5.56 8.91
N PHE A 135 -8.05 -5.03 9.99
CA PHE A 135 -8.00 -5.65 11.32
C PHE A 135 -8.57 -7.08 11.30
N ASP A 136 -9.68 -7.30 10.61
CA ASP A 136 -10.34 -8.61 10.53
C ASP A 136 -9.53 -9.65 9.74
N HIS A 137 -8.61 -9.21 8.87
CA HIS A 137 -7.72 -10.10 8.11
C HIS A 137 -6.38 -10.35 8.79
N LEU A 138 -5.99 -9.56 9.80
CA LEU A 138 -4.74 -9.77 10.51
C LEU A 138 -4.82 -10.95 11.49
N ALA A 139 -3.73 -11.68 11.62
CA ALA A 139 -3.57 -12.65 12.71
C ALA A 139 -3.52 -11.93 14.06
N PRO A 140 -3.84 -12.62 15.17
CA PRO A 140 -3.53 -12.11 16.51
C PRO A 140 -2.05 -11.74 16.63
N GLY A 141 -1.76 -10.49 16.98
CA GLY A 141 -0.39 -9.96 17.03
C GLY A 141 0.19 -9.51 15.68
N GLY A 142 -0.61 -9.54 14.61
CA GLY A 142 -0.25 -8.98 13.31
C GLY A 142 -0.13 -7.45 13.33
N TRP A 143 0.67 -6.91 12.42
CA TRP A 143 1.04 -5.48 12.42
C TRP A 143 0.39 -4.75 11.25
N PHE A 144 -0.09 -3.53 11.50
CA PHE A 144 -0.57 -2.64 10.44
C PHE A 144 0.28 -1.38 10.38
N PHE A 145 0.96 -1.17 9.25
CA PHE A 145 1.78 0.01 9.00
C PHE A 145 1.06 0.99 8.09
N VAL A 146 0.98 2.25 8.52
CA VAL A 146 0.39 3.33 7.74
C VAL A 146 1.42 4.44 7.57
N ILE A 147 1.81 4.70 6.33
CA ILE A 147 2.62 5.87 5.96
C ILE A 147 1.73 6.74 5.11
N ASP A 148 1.21 7.83 5.69
CA ASP A 148 0.30 8.70 4.95
C ASP A 148 0.47 10.18 5.27
N ARG A 149 -0.21 11.02 4.49
CA ARG A 149 -0.32 12.46 4.71
C ARG A 149 -1.50 12.70 5.63
N LEU A 150 -1.27 13.46 6.69
CA LEU A 150 -2.32 13.91 7.58
C LEU A 150 -2.60 15.39 7.32
N ALA A 151 -3.84 15.71 7.00
CA ALA A 151 -4.28 17.09 6.96
C ALA A 151 -4.27 17.62 8.41
N ILE A 152 -3.52 18.69 8.65
CA ILE A 152 -3.53 19.34 9.97
C ILE A 152 -4.55 20.48 9.93
N PRO A 153 -5.59 20.51 10.80
CA PRO A 153 -6.70 21.46 10.71
C PRO A 153 -6.37 22.94 11.00
N SER A 154 -5.11 23.38 10.91
CA SER A 154 -4.72 24.75 11.28
C SER A 154 -4.05 25.50 10.12
N GLU A 155 -4.49 26.74 9.90
CA GLU A 155 -3.81 27.71 9.04
C GLU A 155 -2.48 28.22 9.63
N ARG A 156 -2.19 27.94 10.92
CA ARG A 156 -1.12 28.61 11.68
C ARG A 156 0.18 27.83 11.84
N LEU A 157 0.28 26.62 11.28
CA LEU A 157 1.51 25.82 11.41
C LEU A 157 2.73 26.43 10.68
N TYR A 158 2.51 27.42 9.82
CA TYR A 158 3.56 28.12 9.06
C TYR A 158 3.43 29.65 9.07
N SER A 159 2.57 30.23 9.90
CA SER A 159 2.55 31.68 10.08
C SER A 159 3.73 32.09 10.98
N ALA A 160 4.83 32.46 10.33
CA ALA A 160 5.95 33.17 10.94
C ALA A 160 5.54 34.58 11.42
#